data_AF-A0A0U3FRR2-F1
#
_entry.id   AF-A0A0U3FRR2-F1
#
_cell.length_a   1.000
_cell.length_b   1.000
_cell.length_c   1.000
_cell.angle_alpha   90.00
_cell.angle_beta   90.00
_cell.angle_gamma   90.00
#
_symmetry.space_group_name_H-M   'P 1'
#
loop_
_entity.id
_entity.type
_entity.pdbx_description
1 polymer ?
#
loop_
_entity_poly.entity_id
_entity_poly.type
_entity_poly.pdbx_seq_one_letter_code
_entity_poly.pdbx_strand_id
1 'polypeptide(L)'
;MEEVDLLFIEGLALNGLVEDAKVIEEGGKARLWVRTIDGKEYVSKRDDPGSVRKSYFLVRVYSQWGKLINQPMKSGITSDR
;
A
#
# COMPACT_ATOMS: atom_id res chain seq x y z
N MET A 1 1.42 -6.05 14.18
CA MET A 1 1.86 -6.37 12.82
C MET A 1 1.25 -7.70 12.42
N GLU A 2 0.32 -7.67 11.47
CA GLU A 2 -0.45 -8.83 11.02
C GLU A 2 0.16 -9.43 9.74
N GLU A 3 0.18 -10.76 9.62
CA GLU A 3 0.69 -11.45 8.42
C GLU A 3 -0.42 -11.69 7.40
N VAL A 4 -0.20 -11.27 6.15
CA VAL A 4 -1.20 -11.30 5.07
C VAL A 4 -0.59 -11.77 3.74
N ASP A 5 -1.43 -11.99 2.72
CA ASP A 5 -0.98 -12.29 1.36
C ASP A 5 -0.58 -11.03 0.59
N LEU A 6 0.35 -11.16 -0.39
CA LEU A 6 0.78 -10.03 -1.21
C LEU A 6 -0.38 -9.34 -1.95
N LEU A 7 -1.35 -10.12 -2.43
CA LEU A 7 -2.54 -9.61 -3.11
C LEU A 7 -3.38 -8.68 -2.22
N PHE A 8 -3.46 -8.97 -0.92
CA PHE A 8 -4.16 -8.11 0.03
C PHE A 8 -3.47 -6.75 0.14
N ILE A 9 -2.14 -6.74 0.23
CA ILE A 9 -1.33 -5.52 0.27
C ILE A 9 -1.49 -4.70 -1.01
N GLU A 10 -1.49 -5.35 -2.19
CA GLU A 10 -1.75 -4.69 -3.47
C GLU A 10 -3.16 -4.06 -3.50
N GLY A 11 -4.16 -4.76 -2.97
CA GLY A 11 -5.52 -4.24 -2.79
C GLY A 11 -5.57 -2.99 -1.92
N LEU A 12 -4.84 -2.96 -0.80
CA LEU A 12 -4.73 -1.75 0.03
C LEU A 12 -4.12 -0.58 -0.74
N ALA A 13 -3.06 -0.82 -1.51
CA ALA A 13 -2.39 0.21 -2.28
C ALA A 13 -3.28 0.76 -3.41
N LEU A 14 -4.03 -0.11 -4.10
CA LEU A 14 -5.01 0.28 -5.13
C LEU A 14 -6.05 1.26 -4.59
N ASN A 15 -6.47 1.09 -3.34
CA ASN A 15 -7.41 1.98 -2.66
C ASN A 15 -6.76 3.22 -2.02
N GLY A 16 -5.45 3.43 -2.23
CA GLY A 16 -4.71 4.55 -1.68
C GLY A 16 -4.55 4.51 -0.16
N LEU A 17 -4.69 3.33 0.44
CA LEU A 17 -4.64 3.16 1.90
C LEU A 17 -3.22 2.94 2.43
N VAL A 18 -2.22 2.74 1.56
CA VAL A 18 -0.83 2.54 1.95
C VAL A 18 -0.12 3.88 2.06
N GLU A 19 0.47 4.12 3.23
CA GLU A 19 1.29 5.30 3.52
C GLU A 19 2.77 5.04 3.21
N ASP A 20 3.29 3.90 3.67
CA ASP A 20 4.69 3.51 3.52
C ASP A 20 4.82 2.00 3.25
N ALA A 21 5.91 1.62 2.59
CA ALA A 21 6.18 0.24 2.19
C ALA A 21 7.69 -0.03 2.13
N LYS A 22 8.13 -1.22 2.56
CA LYS A 22 9.53 -1.66 2.47
C LYS A 22 9.64 -3.15 2.18
N VAL A 23 10.63 -3.52 1.40
CA VAL A 23 11.01 -4.93 1.19
C VAL A 23 11.96 -5.35 2.30
N ILE A 24 11.69 -6.50 2.91
CA ILE A 24 12.54 -7.13 3.94
C ILE A 24 13.05 -8.43 3.34
N GLU A 25 14.37 -8.55 3.16
CA GLU A 25 15.01 -9.76 2.65
C GLU A 25 15.55 -10.62 3.79
N GLU A 26 15.18 -11.91 3.83
CA GLU A 26 15.55 -12.85 4.87
C GLU A 26 15.86 -14.23 4.24
N GLY A 27 17.12 -14.66 4.31
CA GLY A 27 17.51 -16.05 4.01
C GLY A 27 17.12 -16.53 2.60
N GLY A 28 17.27 -15.69 1.57
CA GLY A 28 16.91 -16.01 0.18
C GLY A 28 15.44 -15.87 -0.16
N LYS A 29 14.60 -15.49 0.81
CA LYS A 29 13.21 -15.08 0.61
C LYS A 29 13.05 -13.59 0.91
N ALA A 30 11.91 -13.02 0.53
CA ALA A 30 11.56 -11.65 0.88
C ALA A 30 10.16 -11.58 1.46
N ARG A 31 9.88 -10.45 2.13
CA ARG A 31 8.56 -10.06 2.62
C ARG A 31 8.33 -8.58 2.29
N LEU A 32 7.08 -8.22 2.08
CA LEU A 32 6.66 -6.83 1.94
C LEU A 32 6.01 -6.37 3.23
N TRP A 33 6.63 -5.41 3.91
CA TRP A 33 5.99 -4.70 5.01
C TRP A 33 5.34 -3.43 4.48
N VAL A 34 4.14 -3.12 4.97
CA VAL A 34 3.43 -1.87 4.68
C VAL A 34 2.83 -1.27 5.93
N ARG A 35 2.77 0.05 5.96
CA ARG A 35 2.00 0.83 6.93
C ARG A 35 0.89 1.56 6.20
N THR A 36 -0.32 1.45 6.71
CA THR A 36 -1.49 2.14 6.15
C THR A 36 -1.64 3.56 6.72
N ILE A 37 -2.47 4.37 6.08
CA ILE A 37 -2.75 5.76 6.48
C ILE A 37 -3.41 5.89 7.86
N ASP A 38 -4.06 4.83 8.37
CA ASP A 38 -4.61 4.73 9.73
C ASP A 38 -3.59 4.18 10.75
N GLY A 39 -2.33 3.98 10.33
CA GLY A 39 -1.23 3.53 11.19
C GLY A 39 -1.17 2.02 11.43
N LYS A 40 -2.00 1.21 10.76
CA LYS A 40 -1.90 -0.25 10.86
C LYS A 40 -0.72 -0.77 10.05
N GLU A 41 -0.10 -1.82 10.56
CA GLU A 41 1.05 -2.44 9.93
C GLU A 41 0.76 -3.89 9.54
N TYR A 42 1.07 -4.19 8.29
CA TYR A 42 0.95 -5.52 7.69
C TYR A 42 2.30 -5.98 7.17
N VAL A 43 2.52 -7.29 7.18
CA VAL A 43 3.67 -7.91 6.55
C VAL A 43 3.22 -9.09 5.71
N SER A 44 3.75 -9.23 4.50
CA SER A 44 3.39 -10.36 3.65
C SER A 44 3.95 -11.66 4.22
N LYS A 45 3.38 -12.80 3.83
CA LYS A 45 4.08 -14.09 3.93
C LYS A 45 5.43 -14.05 3.20
N ARG A 46 6.32 -14.98 3.56
CA ARG A 46 7.63 -15.14 2.91
C ARG A 46 7.45 -15.70 1.50
N ASP A 47 7.96 -14.98 0.52
CA ASP A 47 7.84 -15.33 -0.90
C ASP A 47 9.18 -15.15 -1.63
N ASP A 48 9.21 -15.48 -2.92
CA ASP A 48 10.39 -15.25 -3.75
C ASP A 48 10.68 -13.74 -3.87
N PRO A 49 11.97 -13.32 -3.82
CA PRO A 49 12.31 -11.91 -3.89
C PRO A 49 11.83 -11.19 -5.15
N GLY A 50 11.68 -11.90 -6.27
CA GLY A 50 11.20 -11.34 -7.53
C GLY A 50 9.73 -10.93 -7.45
N SER A 51 8.87 -11.79 -6.92
CA SER A 51 7.45 -11.50 -6.72
C SER A 51 7.25 -10.36 -5.73
N VAL A 52 7.95 -10.38 -4.59
CA VAL A 52 7.87 -9.32 -3.58
C VAL A 52 8.30 -7.96 -4.14
N ARG A 53 9.36 -7.90 -4.95
CA ARG A 53 9.82 -6.67 -5.59
C ARG A 53 8.81 -6.16 -6.63
N LYS A 54 8.16 -7.04 -7.38
CA LYS A 54 7.06 -6.66 -8.31
C LYS A 54 5.89 -6.07 -7.55
N SER A 55 5.42 -6.73 -6.50
CA SER A 55 4.35 -6.20 -5.64
C SER A 55 4.73 -4.88 -4.99
N TYR A 56 5.96 -4.74 -4.50
CA TYR A 56 6.44 -3.46 -3.96
C TYR A 56 6.38 -2.33 -4.99
N PHE A 57 6.78 -2.60 -6.24
CA PHE A 57 6.67 -1.62 -7.33
C PHE A 57 5.21 -1.23 -7.59
N LEU A 58 4.29 -2.20 -7.66
CA LEU A 58 2.86 -1.94 -7.81
C LEU A 58 2.32 -1.11 -6.65
N VAL A 59 2.68 -1.44 -5.42
CA VAL A 59 2.28 -0.69 -4.22
C VAL A 59 2.76 0.76 -4.29
N ARG A 60 4.00 1.01 -4.74
CA ARG A 60 4.54 2.37 -4.91
C ARG A 60 3.76 3.16 -5.95
N VAL A 61 3.46 2.55 -7.10
CA VAL A 61 2.66 3.20 -8.16
C VAL A 61 1.25 3.47 -7.63
N TYR A 62 0.54 2.46 -7.14
CA TYR A 62 -0.83 2.61 -6.70
C TYR A 62 -0.98 3.54 -5.49
N SER A 63 -0.02 3.60 -4.58
CA SER A 63 -0.07 4.57 -3.47
C SER A 63 0.00 6.02 -3.95
N GLN A 64 0.58 6.30 -5.12
CA GLN A 64 0.52 7.63 -5.73
C GLN A 64 -0.85 7.89 -6.39
N TRP A 65 -1.42 6.88 -7.05
CA TRP A 65 -2.69 7.00 -7.76
C TRP A 65 -3.90 6.99 -6.82
N GLY A 66 -3.93 6.10 -5.85
CA GLY A 66 -4.99 6.01 -4.85
C GLY A 66 -5.10 7.28 -4.01
N LYS A 67 -3.99 8.00 -3.76
CA LYS A 67 -4.01 9.34 -3.14
C LYS A 67 -4.69 10.41 -4.02
N LEU A 68 -4.77 10.22 -5.34
CA LEU A 68 -5.54 11.10 -6.24
C LEU A 68 -7.04 10.77 -6.20
N ILE A 69 -7.39 9.49 -6.06
CA ILE A 69 -8.78 9.02 -6.05
C ILE A 69 -9.44 9.29 -4.70
N ASN A 70 -8.71 9.09 -3.59
CA ASN A 70 -9.24 9.16 -2.24
C ASN A 70 -9.19 10.58 -1.64
N GLN A 71 -9.08 11.62 -2.49
CA GLN A 71 -9.18 12.99 -2.00
C GLN A 71 -10.62 13.27 -1.59
N PRO A 72 -10.86 13.86 -0.40
CA PRO A 72 -12.18 14.38 -0.10
C PRO A 72 -12.55 15.36 -1.21
N MET A 73 -13.71 15.14 -1.87
CA MET A 73 -14.25 16.13 -2.80
C MET A 73 -14.18 17.48 -2.11
N LYS A 74 -13.46 18.43 -2.69
CA LYS A 74 -13.50 19.82 -2.23
C LYS A 74 -14.94 20.31 -2.39
N SER A 75 -15.75 20.14 -1.35
CA SER A 75 -17.02 20.83 -1.20
C SER A 75 -16.69 22.30 -0.95
N GLY A 76 -16.42 23.00 -2.05
CA GLY A 76 -16.09 24.41 -2.10
C GLY A 76 -17.01 25.16 -3.04
N ILE A 77 -18.27 24.72 -3.19
CA ILE A 77 -19.33 25.57 -3.72
C ILE A 77 -20.07 26.14 -2.51
N THR A 78 -19.47 27.14 -1.86
CA THR A 78 -20.27 28.10 -1.10
C THR A 78 -21.02 28.93 -2.13
N SER A 79 -22.31 28.66 -2.29
CA SER A 79 -23.24 29.55 -2.98
C SER A 79 -23.27 30.86 -2.21
N ASP A 80 -22.54 31.87 -2.69
CA ASP A 80 -22.81 33.25 -2.28
C ASP A 80 -24.26 33.57 -2.67
N ARG A 81 -25.02 34.02 -1.68
CA ARG A 81 -26.36 34.60 -1.85
C ARG A 81 -26.23 36.10 -2.05
#